data_AF-A0AA35X856-F1
#
_entry.id   AF-A0AA35X856-F1
#
_cell.length_a   1.000
_cell.length_b   1.000
_cell.length_c   1.000
_cell.angle_alpha   90.00
_cell.angle_beta   90.00
_cell.angle_gamma   90.00
#
_symmetry.space_group_name_H-M   'P 1'
#
loop_
_entity.id
_entity.type
_entity.pdbx_description
1 polymer ?
#
loop_
_entity_poly.entity_id
_entity_poly.type
_entity_poly.pdbx_seq_one_letter_code
_entity_poly.pdbx_strand_id
1 'polypeptide(L)'
;MKTMRMRLQFSMGIDETTGVEGTAITIEVEMDNNLNEVFASVDHLADTIKKIEEFIEHLRKLYENVLPSQSQVLAESRQTMEQIKSLALKVQADLKKKKQEINSVAQTPERHSAESRIKEAQHSTLARKFHDVMSEYNQDLVDTAQKRQALNEVEARHKEIMQLEANIRELHDMFLDIAILVEEQVKAFDYVT
;
A
#
# COMPACT_ATOMS: atom_id res chain seq x y z
N MET A 1 -22.62 -32.44 0.47
CA MET A 1 -21.40 -32.24 -0.35
C MET A 1 -20.76 -33.61 -0.55
N LYS A 2 -20.46 -34.01 -1.79
CA LYS A 2 -20.02 -35.37 -2.14
C LYS A 2 -18.50 -35.41 -2.09
N THR A 3 -17.93 -36.05 -1.07
CA THR A 3 -16.48 -36.29 -0.94
C THR A 3 -16.05 -37.23 -2.07
N MET A 4 -15.05 -36.82 -2.86
CA MET A 4 -14.50 -37.64 -3.93
C MET A 4 -13.35 -38.48 -3.36
N ARG A 5 -13.56 -39.79 -3.24
CA ARG A 5 -12.55 -40.75 -2.78
C ARG A 5 -11.80 -41.32 -3.97
N MET A 6 -10.47 -41.21 -3.98
CA MET A 6 -9.63 -41.88 -4.96
C MET A 6 -9.01 -43.13 -4.34
N ARG A 7 -9.20 -44.29 -4.98
CA ARG A 7 -8.72 -45.59 -4.48
C ARG A 7 -7.38 -45.91 -5.16
N LEU A 8 -6.29 -45.88 -4.42
CA LEU A 8 -4.98 -46.33 -4.89
C LEU A 8 -4.73 -47.74 -4.36
N GLN A 9 -4.61 -48.71 -5.26
CA GLN A 9 -4.24 -50.08 -4.92
C GLN A 9 -2.77 -50.28 -5.31
N PHE A 10 -1.92 -50.51 -4.31
CA PHE A 10 -0.55 -50.99 -4.54
C PHE A 10 -0.54 -52.50 -4.36
N SER A 11 -0.37 -53.24 -5.46
CA SER A 11 -0.06 -54.66 -5.41
C SER A 11 1.45 -54.81 -5.23
N MET A 12 1.89 -55.16 -4.02
CA MET A 12 3.26 -55.61 -3.82
C MET A 12 3.33 -57.05 -4.36
N GLY A 13 4.04 -57.25 -5.48
CA GLY A 13 4.29 -58.60 -5.99
C GLY A 13 5.14 -59.36 -4.99
N ILE A 14 4.67 -60.54 -4.56
CA ILE A 14 5.45 -61.45 -3.72
C ILE A 14 5.81 -62.67 -4.56
N ASP A 15 7.09 -63.01 -4.48
CA ASP A 15 7.76 -64.18 -5.04
C ASP A 15 7.08 -65.49 -4.59
N GLU A 16 6.93 -66.46 -5.49
CA GLU A 16 6.06 -67.66 -5.36
C GLU A 16 6.47 -68.68 -4.26
N THR A 17 7.46 -68.38 -3.40
CA THR A 17 8.07 -69.39 -2.53
C THR A 17 7.67 -69.34 -1.05
N THR A 18 6.88 -68.36 -0.61
CA THR A 18 6.44 -68.28 0.79
C THR A 18 4.94 -68.00 0.85
N GLY A 19 4.14 -69.00 1.24
CA GLY A 19 2.68 -68.97 1.32
C GLY A 19 2.11 -68.02 2.38
N VAL A 20 2.49 -66.75 2.33
CA VAL A 20 1.90 -65.65 3.10
C VAL A 20 0.95 -64.94 2.14
N GLU A 21 -0.36 -65.06 2.39
CA GLU A 21 -1.36 -64.26 1.68
C GLU A 21 -1.00 -62.78 1.81
N GLY A 22 -0.64 -62.16 0.67
CA GLY A 22 -0.33 -60.75 0.61
C GLY A 22 -1.56 -59.94 0.96
N THR A 23 -1.61 -59.38 2.17
CA THR A 23 -2.66 -58.44 2.56
C THR A 23 -2.54 -57.20 1.68
N ALA A 24 -3.48 -57.01 0.75
CA ALA A 24 -3.56 -55.79 -0.05
C ALA A 24 -3.81 -54.60 0.88
N ILE A 25 -2.78 -53.80 1.13
CA ILE A 25 -2.90 -52.57 1.91
C ILE A 25 -3.66 -51.56 1.04
N THR A 26 -4.93 -51.32 1.37
CA THR A 26 -5.74 -50.29 0.74
C THR A 26 -5.54 -49.00 1.52
N ILE A 27 -4.84 -48.02 0.93
CA ILE A 27 -4.71 -46.67 1.51
C ILE A 27 -5.86 -45.83 0.95
N GLU A 28 -6.84 -45.52 1.79
CA GLU A 28 -7.88 -44.53 1.47
C GLU A 28 -7.31 -43.14 1.71
N VAL A 29 -7.03 -42.40 0.65
CA VAL A 29 -6.64 -40.98 0.75
C VAL A 29 -7.91 -40.14 0.62
N GLU A 30 -8.41 -39.63 1.74
CA GLU A 30 -9.42 -38.58 1.73
C GLU A 30 -8.75 -37.25 1.34
N MET A 31 -9.07 -36.72 0.17
CA MET A 31 -8.74 -35.31 -0.13
C MET A 31 -9.73 -34.44 0.61
N ASP A 32 -9.28 -33.89 1.73
CA ASP A 32 -10.11 -33.08 2.62
C ASP A 32 -10.49 -31.75 1.97
N ASN A 33 -11.80 -31.49 1.83
CA ASN A 33 -12.35 -30.24 1.28
C ASN A 33 -11.86 -29.00 2.07
N ASN A 34 -11.43 -29.21 3.31
CA ASN A 34 -10.85 -28.21 4.20
C ASN A 34 -9.55 -27.60 3.65
N LEU A 35 -8.71 -28.39 2.96
CA LEU A 35 -7.44 -27.92 2.42
C LEU A 35 -7.65 -26.88 1.31
N ASN A 36 -8.64 -27.10 0.45
CA ASN A 36 -8.98 -26.20 -0.65
C ASN A 36 -9.49 -24.84 -0.16
N GLU A 37 -10.25 -24.82 0.93
CA GLU A 37 -10.74 -23.58 1.55
C GLU A 37 -9.58 -22.77 2.18
N VAL A 38 -8.61 -23.46 2.79
CA VAL A 38 -7.42 -22.83 3.37
C VAL A 38 -6.55 -22.17 2.30
N PHE A 39 -6.33 -22.83 1.16
CA PHE A 39 -5.58 -22.27 0.03
C PHE A 39 -6.32 -21.08 -0.59
N ALA A 40 -7.63 -21.18 -0.82
CA ALA A 40 -8.42 -20.06 -1.32
C ALA A 40 -8.35 -18.82 -0.41
N SER A 41 -8.33 -19.03 0.92
CA SER A 41 -8.12 -17.95 1.89
C SER A 41 -6.70 -17.34 1.84
N VAL A 42 -5.66 -18.14 1.61
CA VAL A 42 -4.29 -17.64 1.40
C VAL A 42 -4.22 -16.78 0.13
N ASP A 43 -4.80 -17.27 -0.96
CA ASP A 43 -4.79 -16.59 -2.25
C ASP A 43 -5.51 -15.24 -2.17
N HIS A 44 -6.68 -15.19 -1.52
CA HIS A 44 -7.39 -13.93 -1.31
C HIS A 44 -6.55 -12.91 -0.50
N LEU A 45 -5.80 -13.37 0.51
CA LEU A 45 -4.94 -12.50 1.32
C LEU A 45 -3.74 -12.00 0.51
N ALA A 46 -3.15 -12.87 -0.31
CA ALA A 46 -2.10 -12.50 -1.25
C ALA A 46 -2.58 -11.45 -2.28
N ASP A 47 -3.78 -11.63 -2.83
CA ASP A 47 -4.41 -10.68 -3.75
C ASP A 47 -4.72 -9.35 -3.07
N THR A 48 -5.13 -9.38 -1.79
CA THR A 48 -5.39 -8.16 -1.03
C THR A 48 -4.09 -7.38 -0.77
N ILE A 49 -3.00 -8.08 -0.44
CA ILE A 49 -1.67 -7.44 -0.33
C ILE A 49 -1.25 -6.85 -1.67
N LYS A 50 -1.44 -7.58 -2.78
CA LYS A 50 -1.12 -7.08 -4.12
C LYS A 50 -1.90 -5.80 -4.47
N LYS A 51 -3.19 -5.75 -4.11
CA LYS A 51 -3.98 -4.52 -4.28
C LYS A 51 -3.43 -3.35 -3.46
N ILE A 52 -2.93 -3.60 -2.25
CA ILE A 52 -2.27 -2.56 -1.45
C ILE A 52 -1.02 -2.05 -2.18
N GLU A 53 -0.18 -2.95 -2.71
CA GLU A 53 1.00 -2.59 -3.52
C GLU A 53 0.61 -1.73 -4.73
N GLU A 54 -0.47 -2.08 -5.45
CA GLU A 54 -0.99 -1.31 -6.58
C GLU A 54 -1.47 0.09 -6.17
N PHE A 55 -2.15 0.22 -5.02
CA PHE A 55 -2.57 1.54 -4.50
C PHE A 55 -1.39 2.40 -4.03
N ILE A 56 -0.36 1.79 -3.44
CA ILE A 56 0.88 2.51 -3.05
C ILE A 56 1.56 3.06 -4.30
N GLU A 57 1.66 2.26 -5.36
CA GLU A 57 2.26 2.70 -6.63
C GLU A 57 1.44 3.80 -7.30
N HIS A 58 0.11 3.71 -7.25
CA HIS A 58 -0.76 4.79 -7.71
C HIS A 58 -0.50 6.09 -6.94
N LEU A 59 -0.39 6.00 -5.61
CA LEU A 59 -0.12 7.14 -4.74
C LEU A 59 1.25 7.78 -5.05
N ARG A 60 2.29 6.98 -5.33
CA ARG A 60 3.60 7.48 -5.76
C ARG A 60 3.52 8.30 -7.04
N LYS A 61 2.79 7.81 -8.05
CA LYS A 61 2.60 8.54 -9.32
C LYS A 61 1.83 9.85 -9.13
N LEU A 62 0.85 9.90 -8.22
CA LEU A 62 0.18 11.14 -7.87
C LEU A 62 1.17 12.17 -7.28
N TYR A 63 2.14 11.71 -6.48
CA TYR A 63 3.17 12.57 -5.89
C TYR A 63 4.34 12.94 -6.83
N GLU A 64 4.57 12.19 -7.91
CA GLU A 64 5.52 12.59 -8.95
C GLU A 64 4.96 13.69 -9.86
N ASN A 65 3.64 13.67 -10.11
CA ASN A 65 2.97 14.57 -11.04
C ASN A 65 2.49 15.90 -10.41
N VAL A 66 3.14 16.38 -9.34
CA VAL A 66 2.65 17.46 -8.43
C VAL A 66 2.42 18.85 -9.07
N LEU A 67 2.75 19.05 -10.35
CA LEU A 67 2.74 20.37 -10.99
C LEU A 67 1.38 20.88 -11.55
N PRO A 68 0.33 20.07 -11.87
CA PRO A 68 -0.97 20.60 -12.25
C PRO A 68 -2.07 20.25 -11.22
N SER A 69 -2.78 21.29 -10.73
CA SER A 69 -4.00 21.19 -9.91
C SER A 69 -3.83 20.55 -8.52
N GLN A 70 -3.22 21.30 -7.59
CA GLN A 70 -3.00 20.93 -6.19
C GLN A 70 -4.28 20.39 -5.52
N SER A 71 -5.48 20.89 -5.82
CA SER A 71 -6.72 20.48 -5.14
C SER A 71 -7.21 19.08 -5.50
N GLN A 72 -7.14 18.69 -6.78
CA GLN A 72 -7.61 17.38 -7.25
C GLN A 72 -6.64 16.27 -6.83
N VAL A 73 -5.33 16.47 -7.02
CA VAL A 73 -4.30 15.50 -6.62
C VAL A 73 -4.37 15.21 -5.12
N LEU A 74 -4.66 16.22 -4.29
CA LEU A 74 -4.80 16.04 -2.84
C LEU A 74 -6.05 15.26 -2.43
N ALA A 75 -7.18 15.49 -3.10
CA ALA A 75 -8.40 14.74 -2.85
C ALA A 75 -8.24 13.26 -3.22
N GLU A 76 -7.66 12.99 -4.40
CA GLU A 76 -7.41 11.64 -4.89
C GLU A 76 -6.37 10.90 -4.04
N SER A 77 -5.32 11.60 -3.60
CA SER A 77 -4.32 11.06 -2.67
C SER A 77 -4.95 10.68 -1.33
N ARG A 78 -5.82 11.53 -0.76
CA ARG A 78 -6.55 11.20 0.48
C ARG A 78 -7.41 9.95 0.33
N GLN A 79 -8.18 9.87 -0.75
CA GLN A 79 -9.02 8.71 -1.04
C GLN A 79 -8.17 7.44 -1.17
N THR A 80 -7.05 7.51 -1.88
CA THR A 80 -6.12 6.38 -2.05
C THR A 80 -5.55 5.93 -0.70
N MET A 81 -5.13 6.86 0.17
CA MET A 81 -4.65 6.53 1.53
C MET A 81 -5.73 5.85 2.38
N GLU A 82 -6.98 6.29 2.28
CA GLU A 82 -8.11 5.68 3.00
C GLU A 82 -8.37 4.25 2.52
N GLN A 83 -8.27 4.00 1.21
CA GLN A 83 -8.36 2.66 0.64
C GLN A 83 -7.22 1.76 1.13
N ILE A 84 -5.98 2.24 1.11
CA ILE A 84 -4.81 1.52 1.66
C ILE A 84 -5.06 1.15 3.12
N LYS A 85 -5.48 2.12 3.95
CA LYS A 85 -5.77 1.89 5.38
C LYS A 85 -6.87 0.85 5.58
N SER A 86 -7.95 0.93 4.82
CA SER A 86 -9.07 -0.04 4.90
C SER A 86 -8.61 -1.46 4.55
N LEU A 87 -7.84 -1.62 3.47
CA LEU A 87 -7.31 -2.93 3.07
C LEU A 87 -6.29 -3.47 4.08
N ALA A 88 -5.39 -2.62 4.58
CA ALA A 88 -4.41 -3.02 5.59
C ALA A 88 -5.07 -3.55 6.87
N LEU A 89 -6.16 -2.90 7.32
CA LEU A 89 -6.94 -3.36 8.48
C LEU A 89 -7.60 -4.72 8.21
N LYS A 90 -8.10 -4.96 7.00
CA LYS A 90 -8.66 -6.26 6.61
C LYS A 90 -7.59 -7.35 6.61
N VAL A 91 -6.44 -7.10 5.98
CA VAL A 91 -5.29 -8.04 5.97
C VAL A 91 -4.84 -8.36 7.40
N GLN A 92 -4.77 -7.36 8.27
CA GLN A 92 -4.41 -7.55 9.68
C GLN A 92 -5.42 -8.43 10.41
N ALA A 93 -6.71 -8.20 10.21
CA ALA A 93 -7.77 -9.02 10.82
C ALA A 93 -7.72 -10.47 10.34
N ASP A 94 -7.52 -10.69 9.03
CA ASP A 94 -7.45 -12.02 8.43
C ASP A 94 -6.19 -12.77 8.87
N LEU A 95 -5.02 -12.12 8.89
CA LEU A 95 -3.79 -12.70 9.43
C LEU A 95 -3.96 -13.10 10.90
N LYS A 96 -4.61 -12.26 11.71
CA LYS A 96 -4.88 -12.54 13.14
C LYS A 96 -5.82 -13.73 13.31
N LYS A 97 -6.90 -13.80 12.54
CA LYS A 97 -7.84 -14.92 12.52
C LYS A 97 -7.13 -16.22 12.13
N LYS A 98 -6.36 -16.20 11.05
CA LYS A 98 -5.60 -17.36 10.57
C LYS A 98 -4.56 -17.84 11.59
N LYS A 99 -3.91 -16.91 12.31
CA LYS A 99 -3.00 -17.28 13.41
C LYS A 99 -3.72 -17.96 14.57
N GLN A 100 -4.93 -17.50 14.91
CA GLN A 100 -5.74 -18.13 15.96
C GLN A 100 -6.18 -19.55 15.56
N GLU A 101 -6.57 -19.76 14.30
CA GLU A 101 -6.90 -21.08 13.75
C GLU A 101 -5.71 -22.05 13.78
N ILE A 102 -4.50 -21.57 13.48
CA ILE A 102 -3.28 -22.39 13.59
C ILE A 102 -3.00 -22.77 15.05
N ASN A 103 -3.17 -21.82 15.98
CA ASN A 103 -2.89 -22.04 17.40
C ASN A 103 -3.92 -22.95 18.09
N SER A 104 -5.18 -22.98 17.65
CA SER A 104 -6.19 -23.88 18.22
C SER A 104 -5.92 -25.35 17.86
N VAL A 105 -5.35 -25.61 16.68
CA VAL A 105 -4.90 -26.95 16.24
C VAL A 105 -3.63 -27.40 16.99
N ALA A 106 -2.87 -26.49 17.60
CA ALA A 106 -1.67 -26.84 18.37
C ALA A 106 -1.96 -27.64 19.67
N GLN A 107 -3.21 -27.66 20.13
CA GLN A 107 -3.65 -28.42 21.32
C GLN A 107 -4.09 -29.85 20.97
N THR A 108 -4.13 -30.22 19.69
CA THR A 108 -4.49 -31.57 19.25
C THR A 108 -3.24 -32.43 19.02
N PRO A 109 -3.36 -33.78 19.04
CA PRO A 109 -2.26 -34.68 18.72
C PRO A 109 -1.65 -34.46 17.32
N GLU A 110 -2.38 -33.77 16.43
CA GLU A 110 -2.01 -33.49 15.04
C GLU A 110 -1.22 -32.17 14.85
N ARG A 111 -0.78 -31.53 15.93
CA ARG A 111 -0.02 -30.25 15.90
C ARG A 111 1.23 -30.24 15.00
N HIS A 112 1.79 -31.40 14.69
CA HIS A 112 2.96 -31.57 13.82
C HIS A 112 2.61 -32.20 12.46
N SER A 113 1.33 -32.26 12.10
CA SER A 113 0.92 -32.70 10.77
C SER A 113 1.59 -31.86 9.69
N ALA A 114 1.81 -32.46 8.52
CA ALA A 114 2.32 -31.75 7.35
C ALA A 114 1.45 -30.53 7.03
N GLU A 115 0.13 -30.65 7.22
CA GLU A 115 -0.84 -29.57 7.06
C GLU A 115 -0.60 -28.39 8.03
N SER A 116 -0.41 -28.66 9.33
CA SER A 116 -0.14 -27.60 10.32
C SER A 116 1.15 -26.83 9.98
N ARG A 117 2.19 -27.54 9.53
CA ARG A 117 3.45 -26.92 9.10
C ARG A 117 3.29 -26.06 7.85
N ILE A 118 2.49 -26.50 6.89
CA ILE A 118 2.20 -25.73 5.66
C ILE A 118 1.43 -24.45 6.03
N LYS A 119 0.39 -24.56 6.86
CA LYS A 119 -0.39 -23.40 7.34
C LYS A 119 0.48 -22.37 8.08
N GLU A 120 1.37 -22.83 8.95
CA GLU A 120 2.29 -21.96 9.68
C GLU A 120 3.29 -21.25 8.76
N ALA A 121 3.91 -21.99 7.83
CA ALA A 121 4.84 -21.42 6.86
C ALA A 121 4.17 -20.37 5.94
N GLN A 122 2.94 -20.64 5.49
CA GLN A 122 2.16 -19.69 4.68
C GLN A 122 1.84 -18.41 5.45
N HIS A 123 1.34 -18.55 6.68
CA HIS A 123 1.05 -17.39 7.53
C HIS A 123 2.29 -16.54 7.78
N SER A 124 3.43 -17.15 8.13
CA SER A 124 4.69 -16.43 8.32
C SER A 124 5.16 -15.70 7.07
N THR A 125 5.02 -16.32 5.89
CA THR A 125 5.41 -15.71 4.61
C THR A 125 4.53 -14.50 4.29
N LEU A 126 3.21 -14.64 4.39
CA LEU A 126 2.27 -13.54 4.13
C LEU A 126 2.40 -12.41 5.15
N ALA A 127 2.58 -12.73 6.43
CA ALA A 127 2.78 -11.73 7.48
C ALA A 127 4.06 -10.91 7.25
N ARG A 128 5.14 -11.56 6.81
CA ARG A 128 6.38 -10.87 6.43
C ARG A 128 6.15 -9.98 5.21
N LYS A 129 5.54 -10.50 4.13
CA LYS A 129 5.24 -9.69 2.94
C LYS A 129 4.40 -8.46 3.29
N PHE A 130 3.35 -8.64 4.09
CA PHE A 130 2.50 -7.54 4.53
C PHE A 130 3.27 -6.50 5.35
N HIS A 131 4.11 -6.96 6.30
CA HIS A 131 4.95 -6.07 7.09
C HIS A 131 5.88 -5.23 6.19
N ASP A 132 6.55 -5.85 5.24
CA ASP A 132 7.52 -5.17 4.36
C ASP A 132 6.82 -4.10 3.51
N VAL A 133 5.68 -4.43 2.89
CA VAL A 133 4.86 -3.48 2.12
C VAL A 133 4.38 -2.31 2.98
N MET A 134 3.91 -2.58 4.20
CA MET A 134 3.43 -1.53 5.09
C MET A 134 4.56 -0.65 5.64
N SER A 135 5.75 -1.22 5.86
CA SER A 135 6.93 -0.45 6.28
C SER A 135 7.39 0.49 5.17
N GLU A 136 7.42 0.00 3.94
CA GLU A 136 7.77 0.80 2.76
C GLU A 136 6.77 1.95 2.57
N TYR A 137 5.47 1.65 2.66
CA TYR A 137 4.42 2.67 2.61
C TYR A 137 4.54 3.73 3.72
N ASN A 138 4.86 3.32 4.95
CA ASN A 138 5.06 4.27 6.04
C ASN A 138 6.26 5.19 5.79
N GLN A 139 7.34 4.68 5.21
CA GLN A 139 8.49 5.50 4.83
C GLN A 139 8.10 6.52 3.75
N ASP A 140 7.39 6.08 2.71
CA ASP A 140 6.91 6.97 1.64
C ASP A 140 6.01 8.10 2.16
N LEU A 141 5.15 7.79 3.14
CA LEU A 141 4.30 8.79 3.79
C LEU A 141 5.11 9.87 4.51
N VAL A 142 6.15 9.47 5.25
CA VAL A 142 7.03 10.41 5.96
C VAL A 142 7.77 11.30 4.96
N ASP A 143 8.38 10.70 3.94
CA ASP A 143 9.13 11.43 2.91
C ASP A 143 8.22 12.41 2.16
N THR A 144 7.00 11.99 1.83
CA THR A 144 6.04 12.85 1.13
C THR A 144 5.54 13.99 2.01
N ALA A 145 5.30 13.75 3.30
CA ALA A 145 4.92 14.80 4.25
C ALA A 145 6.00 15.89 4.33
N GLN A 146 7.28 15.49 4.38
CA GLN A 146 8.41 16.44 4.37
C GLN A 146 8.49 17.25 3.07
N LYS A 147 8.40 16.58 1.90
CA LYS A 147 8.40 17.26 0.59
C LYS A 147 7.26 18.27 0.48
N ARG A 148 6.07 17.91 0.96
CA ARG A 148 4.90 18.78 0.94
C ARG A 148 5.03 19.97 1.89
N GLN A 149 5.63 19.78 3.07
CA GLN A 149 5.93 20.90 3.95
C GLN A 149 6.87 21.90 3.28
N ALA A 150 7.97 21.43 2.68
CA ALA A 150 8.91 22.28 1.96
C ALA A 150 8.24 23.03 0.79
N LEU A 151 7.35 22.37 0.06
CA LEU A 151 6.58 23.01 -1.02
C LEU A 151 5.68 24.14 -0.49
N ASN A 152 4.93 23.90 0.60
CA ASN A 152 4.08 24.93 1.21
C ASN A 152 4.88 26.17 1.64
N GLU A 153 6.08 25.97 2.19
CA GLU A 153 6.98 27.07 2.58
C GLU A 153 7.44 27.88 1.36
N VAL A 154 7.77 27.21 0.25
CA VAL A 154 8.13 27.87 -1.02
C VAL A 154 6.95 28.65 -1.59
N GLU A 155 5.75 28.08 -1.60
CA GLU A 155 4.53 28.74 -2.08
C GLU A 155 4.17 29.98 -1.25
N ALA A 156 4.31 29.89 0.08
CA ALA A 156 4.11 31.03 0.98
C ALA A 156 5.10 32.17 0.66
N ARG A 157 6.39 31.86 0.55
CA ARG A 157 7.41 32.86 0.18
C ARG A 157 7.18 33.45 -1.20
N HIS A 158 6.75 32.63 -2.17
CA HIS A 158 6.43 33.14 -3.50
C HIS A 158 5.30 34.16 -3.44
N LYS A 159 4.24 33.90 -2.66
CA LYS A 159 3.14 34.86 -2.46
C LYS A 159 3.62 36.17 -1.83
N GLU A 160 4.51 36.10 -0.85
CA GLU A 160 5.13 37.28 -0.23
C GLU A 160 5.94 38.10 -1.25
N ILE A 161 6.74 37.44 -2.08
CA ILE A 161 7.52 38.09 -3.16
C ILE A 161 6.58 38.77 -4.16
N MET A 162 5.51 38.10 -4.59
CA MET A 162 4.54 38.68 -5.51
C MET A 162 3.87 39.94 -4.92
N GLN A 163 3.55 39.92 -3.62
CA GLN A 163 3.02 41.11 -2.94
C GLN A 163 4.06 42.23 -2.89
N LEU A 164 5.32 41.91 -2.60
CA LEU A 164 6.40 42.89 -2.58
C LEU A 164 6.62 43.51 -3.97
N GLU A 165 6.59 42.71 -5.03
CA GLU A 165 6.68 43.21 -6.41
C GLU A 165 5.53 44.15 -6.76
N ALA A 166 4.30 43.83 -6.34
CA ALA A 166 3.14 44.71 -6.54
C ALA A 166 3.37 46.06 -5.84
N ASN A 167 3.79 46.04 -4.57
CA ASN A 167 4.08 47.25 -3.80
C ASN A 167 5.20 48.10 -4.44
N ILE A 168 6.25 47.45 -4.98
CA ILE A 168 7.34 48.14 -5.68
C ILE A 168 6.85 48.81 -6.96
N ARG A 169 5.97 48.14 -7.73
CA ARG A 169 5.37 48.73 -8.93
C ARG A 169 4.54 49.97 -8.57
N GLU A 170 3.70 49.88 -7.54
CA GLU A 170 2.91 51.03 -7.06
C GLU A 170 3.80 52.20 -6.63
N LEU A 171 4.86 51.94 -5.86
CA LEU A 171 5.82 52.98 -5.47
C LEU A 171 6.54 53.59 -6.66
N HIS A 172 6.95 52.78 -7.63
CA HIS A 172 7.58 53.26 -8.86
C HIS A 172 6.66 54.21 -9.64
N ASP A 173 5.38 53.86 -9.75
CA ASP A 173 4.38 54.71 -10.43
C ASP A 173 4.21 56.05 -9.69
N MET A 174 4.18 56.04 -8.35
CA MET A 174 4.17 57.27 -7.55
C MET A 174 5.41 58.14 -7.78
N PHE A 175 6.59 57.55 -7.92
CA PHE A 175 7.82 58.30 -8.20
C PHE A 175 7.80 58.95 -9.58
N LEU A 176 7.26 58.26 -10.59
CA LEU A 176 7.08 58.83 -11.93
C LEU A 176 6.13 60.04 -11.91
N ASP A 177 5.01 59.94 -11.20
CA ASP A 177 4.05 61.05 -11.06
C ASP A 177 4.71 62.28 -10.40
N ILE A 178 5.49 62.08 -9.34
CA ILE A 178 6.22 63.16 -8.68
C ILE A 178 7.28 63.77 -9.60
N ALA A 179 8.01 62.95 -10.36
CA ALA A 179 9.02 63.44 -11.30
C ALA A 179 8.41 64.37 -12.36
N ILE A 180 7.24 64.01 -12.90
CA ILE A 180 6.50 64.84 -13.86
C ILE A 180 6.09 66.17 -13.22
N LEU A 181 5.47 66.14 -12.03
CA LEU A 181 5.03 67.35 -11.33
C LEU A 181 6.18 68.31 -11.01
N VAL A 182 7.33 67.79 -10.59
CA VAL A 182 8.52 68.61 -10.32
C VAL A 182 9.05 69.23 -11.62
N GLU A 183 9.08 68.49 -12.73
CA GLU A 183 9.51 69.02 -14.03
C GLU A 183 8.61 70.17 -14.51
N GLU A 184 7.30 70.06 -14.30
CA GLU A 184 6.34 71.15 -14.59
C GLU A 184 6.59 72.39 -13.72
N GLN A 185 6.86 72.20 -12.42
CA GLN A 185 7.16 73.30 -11.50
C GLN A 185 8.46 74.02 -11.88
N VAL A 186 9.51 73.28 -12.28
CA VAL A 186 10.78 73.86 -12.74
C VAL A 186 10.55 74.72 -14.00
N LYS A 187 9.80 74.22 -14.98
CA LYS A 187 9.44 74.99 -16.19
C LYS A 187 8.67 76.26 -15.86
N ALA A 188 7.74 76.22 -14.90
CA ALA A 188 6.99 77.39 -14.48
C ALA A 188 7.87 78.42 -13.77
N PHE A 189 8.87 77.98 -13.00
CA PHE A 189 9.83 78.85 -12.34
C PHE A 189 10.76 79.57 -13.35
N ASP A 190 11.21 78.87 -14.39
CA ASP A 190 12.05 79.44 -15.46
C ASP A 190 11.33 80.56 -16.27
N TYR A 191 10.00 80.64 -16.22
CA TYR A 191 9.24 81.74 -16.85
C TYR A 191 9.14 83.00 -15.98
N VAL A 192 9.43 82.90 -14.68
CA VAL A 192 9.24 83.98 -13.69
C VAL A 192 10.56 84.64 -13.29
N THR A 193 11.70 84.03 -13.64
CA THR A 193 13.06 84.52 -13.34
C THR A 193 13.77 84.96 -14.60
#